data_AF-A0A2A9KHJ1-F1
#
_entry.id   AF-A0A2A9KHJ1-F1
#
_cell.length_a   1.000
_cell.length_b   1.000
_cell.length_c   1.000
_cell.angle_alpha   90.00
_cell.angle_beta   90.00
_cell.angle_gamma   90.00
#
_symmetry.space_group_name_H-M   'P 1'
#
loop_
_entity.id
_entity.type
_entity.pdbx_description
1 polymer ?
#
loop_
_entity_poly.entity_id
_entity_poly.type
_entity_poly.pdbx_seq_one_letter_code
_entity_poly.pdbx_strand_id
1 'polypeptide(L)'
;MSDVNAELLAMCKELLDRTRRMESRMVQLGDHVGANLRSKQKIEIKPDPAGGVMVTIDSLDVSMSRIVTELKQHGLSDEQLGVDIYLPGSDEMIATLYVPK
;
A
#
# COMPACT_ATOMS: atom_id res chain seq x y z
N MET A 1 -50.80 21.81 17.71
CA MET A 1 -50.06 20.61 18.18
C MET A 1 -49.67 19.66 17.04
N SER A 2 -50.43 19.57 15.94
CA SER A 2 -50.08 18.72 14.79
C SER A 2 -48.87 19.22 13.98
N ASP A 3 -48.73 20.53 13.80
CA ASP A 3 -47.69 21.09 12.92
C ASP A 3 -46.28 20.95 13.49
N VAL A 4 -46.13 21.13 14.81
CA VAL A 4 -44.86 20.92 15.51
C VAL A 4 -44.38 19.48 15.37
N ASN A 5 -45.30 18.50 15.40
CA ASN A 5 -44.96 17.10 15.22
C ASN A 5 -44.57 16.79 13.76
N ALA A 6 -45.20 17.45 12.79
CA ALA A 6 -44.86 17.29 11.38
C ALA A 6 -43.47 17.88 11.06
N GLU A 7 -43.14 19.05 11.62
CA GLU A 7 -41.82 19.67 11.52
C GLU A 7 -40.74 18.81 12.18
N LEU A 8 -41.02 18.27 13.37
CA LEU A 8 -40.10 17.37 14.07
C LEU A 8 -39.83 16.10 13.25
N LEU A 9 -40.86 15.49 12.67
CA LEU A 9 -40.74 14.33 11.79
C LEU A 9 -39.91 14.64 10.54
N ALA A 10 -40.09 15.82 9.94
CA ALA A 10 -39.31 16.25 8.80
C ALA A 10 -37.83 16.44 9.15
N MET A 11 -37.52 17.07 10.28
CA MET A 11 -36.14 17.20 10.77
C MET A 11 -35.49 15.85 11.06
N CYS A 12 -36.20 14.93 11.73
CA CYS A 12 -35.67 13.60 12.02
C CYS A 12 -35.34 12.85 10.73
N LYS A 13 -36.19 12.97 9.70
CA LYS A 13 -35.95 12.37 8.39
C LYS A 13 -34.72 12.98 7.71
N GLU A 14 -34.58 14.31 7.73
CA GLU A 14 -33.41 14.96 7.14
C GLU A 14 -32.11 14.56 7.85
N LEU A 15 -32.12 14.48 9.18
CA LEU A 15 -30.97 14.02 9.96
C LEU A 15 -30.61 12.58 9.61
N LEU A 16 -31.60 11.69 9.51
CA LEU A 16 -31.38 10.30 9.10
C LEU A 16 -30.73 10.21 7.71
N ASP A 17 -31.22 10.98 6.75
CA ASP A 17 -30.71 11.00 5.38
C ASP A 17 -29.29 11.62 5.31
N ARG A 18 -28.97 12.59 6.17
CA ARG A 18 -27.60 13.12 6.31
C ARG A 18 -26.66 12.08 6.90
N THR A 19 -27.06 11.40 7.97
CA THR A 19 -26.26 10.34 8.61
C THR A 19 -25.94 9.22 7.63
N ARG A 20 -26.94 8.73 6.89
CA ARG A 20 -26.73 7.69 5.86
C ARG A 20 -25.74 8.10 4.78
N ARG A 21 -25.79 9.36 4.33
CA ARG A 21 -24.82 9.90 3.37
C ARG A 21 -23.42 9.98 3.96
N MET A 22 -23.28 10.33 5.25
CA MET A 22 -21.99 10.34 5.93
C MET A 22 -21.42 8.93 6.09
N GLU A 23 -22.24 7.95 6.50
CA GLU A 23 -21.83 6.55 6.62
C GLU A 23 -21.31 6.01 5.29
N SER A 24 -22.06 6.23 4.20
CA SER A 24 -21.65 5.81 2.85
C SER A 24 -20.31 6.43 2.44
N ARG A 25 -20.09 7.72 2.73
CA ARG A 25 -18.81 8.40 2.45
C ARG A 25 -17.66 7.86 3.31
N MET A 26 -17.91 7.50 4.56
CA MET A 26 -16.88 6.91 5.42
C MET A 26 -16.45 5.54 4.91
N VAL A 27 -17.40 4.71 4.47
CA VAL A 27 -17.09 3.40 3.85
C VAL A 27 -16.24 3.59 2.60
N GLN A 28 -16.65 4.48 1.68
CA GLN A 28 -15.87 4.76 0.46
C GLN A 28 -14.46 5.28 0.76
N LEU A 29 -14.32 6.13 1.78
CA LEU A 29 -13.01 6.60 2.22
C LEU A 29 -12.18 5.44 2.80
N GLY A 30 -12.79 4.59 3.63
CA GLY A 30 -12.14 3.41 4.19
C GLY A 30 -11.68 2.44 3.11
N ASP A 31 -12.49 2.19 2.08
CA ASP A 31 -12.15 1.35 0.94
C ASP A 31 -11.00 1.93 0.13
N HIS A 32 -11.05 3.24 -0.15
CA HIS A 32 -9.99 3.95 -0.86
C HIS A 32 -8.67 3.94 -0.10
N VAL A 33 -8.71 4.21 1.22
CA VAL A 33 -7.54 4.15 2.10
C VAL A 33 -7.00 2.72 2.19
N GLY A 34 -7.87 1.72 2.38
CA GLY A 34 -7.49 0.32 2.46
C GLY A 34 -6.85 -0.19 1.16
N ALA A 35 -7.37 0.21 0.00
CA ALA A 35 -6.76 -0.10 -1.30
C ALA A 35 -5.38 0.56 -1.44
N ASN A 36 -5.22 1.81 -0.99
CA ASN A 36 -3.96 2.53 -1.05
C ASN A 36 -2.92 2.09 0.00
N LEU A 37 -3.35 1.54 1.13
CA LEU A 37 -2.43 0.96 2.13
C LEU A 37 -1.96 -0.43 1.69
N ARG A 38 -2.83 -1.24 1.08
CA ARG A 38 -2.43 -2.52 0.47
C ARG A 38 -1.44 -2.34 -0.69
N SER A 39 -1.49 -1.22 -1.40
CA SER A 39 -0.56 -0.94 -2.51
C SER A 39 0.78 -0.35 -2.05
N LYS A 40 0.87 0.26 -0.86
CA LYS A 40 2.08 0.91 -0.35
C LYS A 40 2.99 -0.03 0.45
N GLN A 41 3.21 -1.27 0.01
CA GLN A 41 4.45 -1.93 0.40
C GLN A 41 5.57 -1.27 -0.41
N LYS A 42 6.36 -0.44 0.27
CA LYS A 42 7.44 0.34 -0.30
C LYS A 42 8.64 -0.56 -0.56
N ILE A 43 9.05 -0.64 -1.82
CA ILE A 43 10.30 -1.26 -2.24
C ILE A 43 11.26 -0.11 -2.57
N GLU A 44 12.36 -0.01 -1.86
CA GLU A 44 13.45 0.92 -2.16
C GLU A 44 14.62 0.17 -2.79
N ILE A 45 15.16 0.71 -3.88
CA ILE A 45 16.28 0.12 -4.62
C ILE A 45 17.44 1.12 -4.56
N LYS A 46 18.60 0.71 -4.04
CA LYS A 46 19.79 1.54 -3.92
C LYS A 46 21.02 0.80 -4.47
N PRO A 47 21.98 1.49 -5.10
CA PRO A 47 23.25 0.87 -5.46
C PRO A 47 24.03 0.50 -4.19
N ASP A 48 24.60 -0.69 -4.17
CA ASP A 48 25.49 -1.16 -3.11
C ASP A 48 26.93 -0.70 -3.38
N PRO A 49 27.61 -0.05 -2.42
CA PRO A 49 29.04 0.26 -2.49
C PRO A 49 29.96 -0.90 -2.92
N ALA A 50 29.58 -2.16 -2.65
CA ALA A 50 30.35 -3.34 -3.04
C ALA A 50 30.20 -3.75 -4.53
N GLY A 51 29.40 -3.03 -5.31
CA GLY A 51 29.21 -3.28 -6.74
C GLY A 51 27.94 -4.06 -7.10
N GLY A 52 26.91 -3.99 -6.27
CA GLY A 52 25.61 -4.65 -6.48
C GLY A 52 24.42 -3.70 -6.31
N VAL A 53 23.26 -4.28 -6.01
CA VAL A 53 22.02 -3.54 -5.73
C VAL A 53 21.44 -4.05 -4.42
N MET A 54 21.13 -3.11 -3.53
CA MET A 54 20.46 -3.35 -2.27
C MET A 54 18.97 -3.04 -2.41
N VAL A 55 18.12 -4.00 -2.05
CA VAL A 55 16.66 -3.81 -2.01
C VAL A 55 16.19 -3.79 -0.56
N THR A 56 15.47 -2.73 -0.19
CA THR A 56 14.84 -2.61 1.13
C THR A 56 13.32 -2.69 0.98
N ILE A 57 12.69 -3.60 1.73
CA ILE A 57 11.23 -3.79 1.71
C ILE A 57 10.60 -3.48 3.06
N ASP A 58 9.54 -2.70 3.11
CA ASP A 58 8.88 -2.32 4.37
C ASP A 58 8.03 -3.43 5.02
N SER A 59 7.84 -4.55 4.34
CA SER A 59 7.06 -5.69 4.82
C SER A 59 7.57 -7.01 4.22
N LEU A 60 7.50 -8.08 5.01
CA LEU A 60 7.77 -9.46 4.56
C LEU A 60 6.66 -10.01 3.65
N ASP A 61 5.49 -9.37 3.60
CA ASP A 61 4.37 -9.77 2.72
C ASP A 61 4.56 -9.33 1.26
N VAL A 62 5.75 -8.82 0.90
CA VAL A 62 6.11 -8.48 -0.47
C VAL A 62 6.53 -9.75 -1.20
N SER A 63 5.83 -10.07 -2.29
CA SER A 63 6.20 -11.22 -3.11
C SER A 63 7.48 -10.98 -3.92
N MET A 64 8.27 -12.03 -4.12
CA MET A 64 9.50 -11.97 -4.94
C MET A 64 9.21 -11.48 -6.37
N SER A 65 8.08 -11.88 -6.97
CA SER A 65 7.67 -11.42 -8.30
C SER A 65 7.48 -9.90 -8.36
N ARG A 66 6.99 -9.28 -7.29
CA ARG A 66 6.84 -7.83 -7.19
C ARG A 66 8.21 -7.14 -7.11
N ILE A 67 9.14 -7.68 -6.32
CA ILE A 67 10.52 -7.19 -6.23
C ILE A 67 11.21 -7.23 -7.60
N VAL A 68 11.10 -8.35 -8.31
CA VAL A 68 11.65 -8.50 -9.67
C VAL A 68 11.04 -7.50 -10.64
N THR A 69 9.73 -7.26 -10.56
CA THR A 69 9.05 -6.28 -11.41
C THR A 69 9.59 -4.87 -11.19
N GLU A 70 9.78 -4.46 -9.93
CA GLU A 70 10.36 -3.15 -9.60
C GLU A 70 11.82 -3.01 -10.03
N LEU A 71 12.62 -4.07 -9.85
CA LEU A 71 14.02 -4.10 -10.33
C LEU A 71 14.10 -3.91 -11.85
N LYS A 72 13.23 -4.58 -12.62
CA LYS A 72 13.14 -4.40 -14.08
C LYS A 72 12.69 -3.00 -14.47
N GLN A 73 11.75 -2.41 -13.74
CA GLN A 73 11.31 -1.01 -13.97
C GLN A 73 12.43 0.00 -13.70
N HIS A 74 13.35 -0.30 -12.79
CA HIS A 74 14.54 0.51 -12.51
C HIS A 74 15.70 0.26 -13.49
N GLY A 75 15.47 -0.50 -14.57
CA GLY A 75 16.43 -0.69 -15.65
C GLY A 75 17.52 -1.71 -15.34
N LEU A 76 17.37 -2.52 -14.29
CA LEU A 76 18.30 -3.61 -14.03
C LEU A 76 17.91 -4.81 -14.90
N SER A 77 18.83 -5.21 -15.77
CA SER A 77 18.65 -6.36 -16.66
C SER A 77 18.91 -7.68 -15.95
N ASP A 78 18.35 -8.76 -16.49
CA ASP A 78 18.50 -10.14 -15.98
C ASP A 78 19.98 -10.59 -15.90
N GLU A 79 20.91 -9.89 -16.57
CA GLU A 79 22.34 -10.21 -16.65
C GLU A 79 23.20 -9.60 -15.54
N GLN A 80 22.68 -8.67 -14.72
CA GLN A 80 23.48 -7.84 -13.80
C GLN A 80 23.34 -8.14 -12.30
N LEU A 81 22.64 -9.20 -11.86
CA LEU A 81 22.12 -9.21 -10.49
C LEU A 81 22.24 -10.53 -9.72
N GLY A 82 23.15 -10.54 -8.74
CA GLY A 82 22.84 -11.08 -7.41
C GLY A 82 22.33 -9.91 -6.57
N VAL A 83 21.03 -9.89 -6.26
CA VAL A 83 20.42 -8.79 -5.48
C VAL A 83 20.21 -9.24 -4.06
N ASP A 84 20.81 -8.54 -3.11
CA ASP A 84 20.59 -8.80 -1.70
C ASP A 84 19.41 -7.97 -1.19
N ILE A 85 18.52 -8.64 -0.45
CA ILE A 85 17.27 -8.09 0.08
C ILE A 85 17.40 -7.98 1.59
N TYR A 86 17.05 -6.81 2.13
CA TYR A 86 17.17 -6.45 3.54
C TYR A 86 15.85 -5.88 4.09
N LEU A 87 15.68 -5.98 5.40
CA LEU A 87 14.64 -5.26 6.14
C LEU A 87 15.11 -3.85 6.54
N PRO A 88 14.23 -2.85 6.55
CA PRO A 88 14.57 -1.49 6.95
C PRO A 88 15.14 -1.45 8.37
N GLY A 89 16.33 -0.86 8.51
CA GLY A 89 17.00 -0.72 9.80
C GLY A 89 17.64 -2.01 10.33
N SER A 90 17.72 -3.05 9.51
CA SER A 90 18.47 -4.28 9.80
C SER A 90 19.63 -4.43 8.82
N ASP A 91 20.81 -4.80 9.34
CA ASP A 91 21.94 -5.25 8.52
C ASP A 91 21.83 -6.74 8.16
N GLU A 92 20.75 -7.40 8.59
CA GLU A 92 20.49 -8.81 8.29
C GLU A 92 19.89 -8.97 6.89
N MET A 93 20.63 -9.68 6.03
CA MET A 93 20.18 -10.09 4.71
C MET A 93 19.16 -11.22 4.84
N ILE A 94 17.97 -11.05 4.25
CA ILE A 94 16.88 -12.03 4.34
C ILE A 94 16.81 -12.96 3.12
N ALA A 95 17.29 -12.49 1.96
CA ALA A 95 17.33 -13.30 0.74
C ALA A 95 18.30 -12.70 -0.28
N THR A 96 18.85 -13.54 -1.14
CA THR A 96 19.57 -13.13 -2.36
C THR A 96 18.79 -13.64 -3.57
N LEU A 97 18.44 -12.74 -4.48
CA LEU A 97 17.84 -13.10 -5.76
C LEU A 97 18.95 -13.40 -6.77
N TYR A 98 19.00 -14.65 -7.22
CA TYR A 98 19.80 -15.06 -8.38
C TYR A 98 18.88 -15.20 -9.59
N VAL A 99 19.16 -14.45 -10.66
CA VAL A 99 18.47 -14.67 -11.93
C VAL A 99 19.26 -15.71 -12.73
N PRO A 100 18.68 -16.89 -13.04
CA PRO A 100 19.36 -17.89 -13.84
C PRO A 100 19.57 -17.37 -15.27
N LYS A 101 20.78 -17.61 -15.81
CA LYS A 101 21.12 -17.33 -17.21
C LYS A 101 20.31 -18.17 -18.19
#